data_AF-A0A7V9DNH0-F1
#
_entry.id   AF-A0A7V9DNH0-F1
#
_cell.length_a   1.000
_cell.length_b   1.000
_cell.length_c   1.000
_cell.angle_alpha   90.00
_cell.angle_beta   90.00
_cell.angle_gamma   90.00
#
_symmetry.space_group_name_H-M   'P 1'
#
loop_
_entity.id
_entity.type
_entity.pdbx_description
1 polymer ?
#
loop_
_entity_poly.entity_id
_entity_poly.type
_entity_poly.pdbx_seq_one_letter_code
_entity_poly.pdbx_strand_id
1 'polypeptide(L)' 'MARKVWTAAELEKMSPAEQDDVFNSNVADDLNGVPPEFLARVKARLAERVAGIDSPNKR' A
#
# COMPACT_ATOMS: atom_id res chain seq x y z
N MET A 1 -5.34 8.18 -16.36
CA MET A 1 -6.60 7.41 -16.33
C MET A 1 -6.98 7.22 -14.87
N ALA A 2 -8.22 7.48 -14.47
CA ALA A 2 -8.66 7.21 -13.10
C ALA A 2 -8.72 5.69 -12.88
N ARG A 3 -8.03 5.19 -11.84
CA ARG A 3 -8.04 3.76 -11.50
C ARG A 3 -9.42 3.39 -10.94
N LYS A 4 -9.96 2.22 -11.31
CA LYS A 4 -11.28 1.76 -10.85
C LYS A 4 -11.28 1.69 -9.31
N VAL A 5 -12.27 2.31 -8.68
CA VAL A 5 -12.54 2.16 -7.25
C VAL A 5 -13.51 0.98 -7.08
N TRP A 6 -13.09 -0.05 -6.35
CA TRP A 6 -13.90 -1.23 -6.09
C TRP A 6 -14.75 -1.05 -4.84
N THR A 7 -16.04 -1.35 -4.93
CA THR A 7 -16.95 -1.37 -3.79
C THR A 7 -16.97 -2.74 -3.10
N ALA A 8 -17.33 -2.79 -1.82
CA ALA A 8 -17.46 -4.04 -1.09
C ALA A 8 -18.43 -5.03 -1.78
N ALA A 9 -19.58 -4.55 -2.25
CA ALA A 9 -20.57 -5.37 -2.95
C ALA A 9 -20.08 -5.91 -4.31
N GLU A 10 -19.09 -5.27 -4.94
CA GLU A 10 -18.45 -5.82 -6.15
C GLU A 10 -17.45 -6.91 -5.79
N LEU A 11 -16.65 -6.72 -4.74
CA LEU A 11 -15.70 -7.73 -4.26
C LEU A 11 -16.41 -8.98 -3.74
N GLU A 12 -17.54 -8.83 -3.03
CA GLU A 12 -18.33 -9.96 -2.52
C GLU A 12 -18.90 -10.87 -3.61
N LYS A 13 -19.06 -10.37 -4.83
CA LYS A 13 -19.54 -11.16 -5.98
C LYS A 13 -18.43 -11.94 -6.66
N MET A 14 -17.17 -11.67 -6.34
CA MET A 14 -16.01 -12.35 -6.88
C MET A 14 -15.70 -13.61 -6.09
N SER A 15 -15.13 -14.60 -6.77
CA SER A 15 -14.43 -15.69 -6.11
C SER A 15 -13.20 -15.18 -5.34
N PRO A 16 -12.71 -15.93 -4.34
CA PRO A 16 -11.48 -15.56 -3.64
C PRO A 16 -10.28 -15.32 -4.57
N ALA A 17 -10.13 -16.13 -5.63
CA ALA A 17 -9.03 -15.98 -6.59
C ALA A 17 -9.13 -14.65 -7.37
N GLU A 18 -10.33 -14.25 -7.77
CA GLU A 18 -10.55 -12.97 -8.46
C GLU A 18 -10.32 -11.78 -7.52
N GLN A 19 -10.66 -11.89 -6.24
CA GLN A 19 -10.33 -10.86 -5.25
C GLN A 19 -8.82 -10.71 -5.08
N ASP A 20 -8.08 -11.82 -5.01
CA ASP A 20 -6.62 -11.82 -4.92
C ASP A 20 -5.99 -11.17 -6.16
N ASP A 21 -6.47 -11.50 -7.36
CA ASP A 21 -6.01 -10.87 -8.60
C ASP A 21 -6.27 -9.36 -8.62
N VAL A 22 -7.45 -8.93 -8.19
CA VAL A 22 -7.77 -7.50 -8.04
C VAL A 22 -6.82 -6.85 -7.05
N PHE A 23 -6.58 -7.45 -5.89
CA PHE A 23 -5.67 -6.90 -4.89
C PHE A 23 -4.25 -6.78 -5.44
N ASN A 24 -3.71 -7.85 -6.02
CA ASN A 24 -2.35 -7.90 -6.59
C ASN A 24 -2.15 -6.86 -7.69
N SER A 25 -3.14 -6.66 -8.56
CA SER A 25 -3.08 -5.64 -9.63
C SER A 25 -3.02 -4.20 -9.11
N ASN A 26 -3.39 -3.97 -7.85
CA ASN A 26 -3.35 -2.65 -7.22
C ASN A 26 -2.05 -2.39 -6.44
N VAL A 27 -1.22 -3.41 -6.23
CA VAL A 27 0.12 -3.25 -5.65
C VAL A 27 1.03 -2.61 -6.70
N ALA A 28 1.71 -1.52 -6.31
CA ALA A 28 2.67 -0.85 -7.17
C ALA A 28 4.07 -1.41 -6.92
N ASP A 29 4.51 -2.31 -7.80
CA ASP A 29 5.88 -2.85 -7.76
C ASP A 29 6.91 -1.86 -8.34
N ASP A 30 6.48 -0.99 -9.27
CA ASP A 30 7.28 0.11 -9.79
C ASP A 30 6.88 1.43 -9.11
N LEU A 31 7.84 2.01 -8.39
CA LEU A 31 7.65 3.27 -7.68
C LEU A 31 7.76 4.50 -8.57
N ASN A 32 8.25 4.39 -9.81
CA ASN A 32 8.37 5.53 -10.73
C ASN A 32 7.00 6.10 -11.15
N GLY A 33 5.94 5.29 -11.11
CA GLY A 33 4.57 5.71 -11.38
C GLY A 33 3.82 6.26 -10.17
N VAL A 34 4.44 6.26 -8.98
CA VAL A 34 3.77 6.67 -7.74
C VAL A 34 3.95 8.18 -7.53
N PRO A 35 2.89 8.91 -7.11
CA PRO A 35 2.99 10.34 -6.87
C PRO A 35 4.12 10.67 -5.87
N PRO A 36 5.00 11.64 -6.19
CA PRO A 36 6.21 11.90 -5.40
C PRO A 36 5.90 12.36 -3.98
N GLU A 37 4.81 13.09 -3.77
CA GLU A 37 4.35 13.52 -2.45
C GLU A 37 3.90 12.34 -1.58
N PHE A 38 3.29 11.32 -2.18
CA PHE A 38 2.91 10.10 -1.46
C PHE A 38 4.16 9.32 -1.06
N LEU A 39 5.12 9.14 -1.99
CA LEU A 39 6.38 8.48 -1.69
C LEU A 39 7.17 9.19 -0.58
N ALA A 40 7.22 10.53 -0.59
CA ALA A 40 7.88 11.30 0.45
C ALA A 40 7.27 11.04 1.84
N ARG A 41 5.93 11.02 1.93
CA ARG A 41 5.22 10.72 3.19
C ARG A 41 5.48 9.30 3.69
N VAL A 42 5.48 8.32 2.79
CA VAL A 42 5.76 6.93 3.14
C VAL A 42 7.21 6.79 3.62
N LYS A 43 8.17 7.38 2.92
CA LYS A 43 9.60 7.38 3.31
C LYS A 43 9.81 8.00 4.69
N ALA A 44 9.18 9.15 4.98
CA ALA A 44 9.28 9.80 6.29
C ALA A 44 8.78 8.90 7.42
N ARG A 45 7.58 8.31 7.27
CA ARG A 45 7.02 7.38 8.26
C ARG A 45 7.86 6.13 8.45
N LEU A 46 8.44 5.60 7.37
CA LEU A 46 9.31 4.44 7.45
C LEU A 46 10.59 4.77 8.22
N ALA A 47 11.20 5.94 7.97
CA ALA A 47 12.37 6.41 8.70
C ALA A 47 12.08 6.56 10.20
N GLU A 48 10.93 7.13 10.58
CA GLU A 48 10.47 7.21 11.97
C GLU A 48 10.34 5.83 12.61
N ARG A 49 9.72 4.88 11.90
CA ARG A 49 9.53 3.51 12.40
C ARG A 49 10.86 2.79 12.60
N VAL A 50 11.79 2.91 11.66
CA VAL A 50 13.13 2.32 11.77
C VAL A 50 13.88 2.93 12.95
N ALA A 51 13.86 4.27 13.09
CA ALA A 51 14.48 4.94 14.24
C ALA A 51 13.86 4.53 15.60
N GLY A 52 12.56 4.23 15.63
CA GLY A 52 11.86 3.71 16.81
C GLY A 52 12.16 2.24 17.12
N ILE A 53 12.42 1.41 16.10
CA ILE A 53 12.84 0.01 16.25
C ILE A 53 14.31 -0.10 16.66
N ASP A 54 15.16 0.76 16.11
CA ASP A 54 16.61 0.82 16.40
C ASP A 54 16.94 1.64 17.65
N SER A 55 15.96 2.32 18.24
CA SER A 55 16.09 2.84 19.59
C SER A 55 16.14 1.66 20.56
N PRO A 56 17.28 1.42 21.26
CA PRO A 56 17.32 0.40 22.29
C PRO A 56 16.26 0.78 23.30
N ASN A 57 15.34 -0.15 23.54
CA ASN A 57 14.31 -0.06 24.55
C ASN A 57 14.91 0.57 25.82
N LYS A 58 14.61 1.84 26.11
CA LYS A 58 14.89 2.43 27.42
C LYS A 58 13.89 1.81 28.39
N ARG A 59 14.14 0.54 28.76
CA ARG A 59 13.58 -0.06 29.97
C ARG A 59 14.41 0.37 31.16
#